data_AF-A0A316HEL6-F1
#
_entry.id   AF-A0A316HEL6-F1
#
_cell.length_a   1.000
_cell.length_b   1.000
_cell.length_c   1.000
_cell.angle_alpha   90.00
_cell.angle_beta   90.00
_cell.angle_gamma   90.00
#
_symmetry.space_group_name_H-M   'P 1'
#
loop_
_entity.id
_entity.type
_entity.pdbx_description
1 polymer ?
#
loop_
_entity_poly.entity_id
_entity_poly.type
_entity_poly.pdbx_seq_one_letter_code
_entity_poly.pdbx_strand_id
1 'polypeptide(L)'
;MFLRWMVRKDDNGVDFGIWNRIKPTDLICPLDLHVDRVSRKLNLITRKQTDWQTAVELTERLREFDPADPVKYDFALFGLGIEERWGVQF
;
A
#
# COMPACT_ATOMS: atom_id res chain seq x y z
N MET A 1 -6.60 3.26 4.31
CA MET A 1 -6.07 4.64 4.25
C MET A 1 -6.00 5.35 5.60
N PHE A 2 -7.11 5.61 6.29
CA PHE A 2 -7.12 6.40 7.53
C PHE A 2 -6.08 5.96 8.59
N LEU A 3 -5.99 4.66 8.88
CA LEU A 3 -5.04 4.14 9.87
C LEU A 3 -3.58 4.44 9.52
N ARG A 4 -3.23 4.42 8.22
CA ARG A 4 -1.90 4.77 7.72
C ARG A 4 -1.53 6.19 8.14
N TRP A 5 -2.40 7.16 7.82
CA TRP A 5 -2.17 8.58 8.12
C TRP A 5 -2.05 8.86 9.61
N MET A 6 -2.82 8.15 10.44
CA MET A 6 -2.80 8.38 11.89
C MET A 6 -1.55 7.77 12.55
N VAL A 7 -1.07 6.64 12.06
CA VAL A 7 0.02 5.86 12.70
C VAL A 7 1.40 6.24 12.15
N ARG A 8 1.53 6.38 10.83
CA ARG A 8 2.81 6.75 10.22
C ARG A 8 3.04 8.24 10.33
N LYS A 9 4.32 8.61 10.22
CA LYS A 9 4.77 9.99 10.17
C LYS A 9 5.72 10.14 8.99
N ASP A 10 5.48 11.13 8.14
CA ASP A 10 6.38 11.50 7.06
C ASP A 10 6.82 12.97 7.19
N ASP A 11 7.79 13.37 6.36
CA ASP A 11 8.31 14.74 6.32
C ASP A 11 7.58 15.62 5.28
N ASN A 12 6.55 15.09 4.61
CA ASN A 12 5.81 15.76 3.54
C ASN A 12 4.42 16.25 3.97
N GLY A 13 3.99 15.92 5.19
CA GLY A 13 2.71 16.34 5.77
C GLY A 13 1.51 15.51 5.32
N VAL A 14 1.71 14.34 4.70
CA VAL A 14 0.61 13.44 4.29
C VAL A 14 0.21 12.52 5.43
N ASP A 15 1.18 11.92 6.11
CA ASP A 15 0.99 11.08 7.29
C ASP A 15 1.20 11.89 8.59
N PHE A 16 0.15 12.03 9.41
CA PHE A 16 0.13 12.89 10.60
C PHE A 16 0.94 12.37 11.80
N GLY A 17 1.01 11.05 12.00
CA GLY A 17 1.81 10.43 13.07
C GLY A 17 1.33 10.72 14.48
N ILE A 18 0.01 10.83 14.68
CA ILE A 18 -0.61 11.17 15.97
C ILE A 18 -0.70 9.93 16.89
N TRP A 19 -0.82 8.73 16.31
CA TRP A 19 -1.03 7.48 17.06
C TRP A 19 0.25 6.67 17.19
N ASN A 20 0.89 6.76 18.36
CA ASN A 20 2.20 6.17 18.63
C ASN A 20 2.15 4.78 19.28
N ARG A 21 0.96 4.20 19.49
CA ARG A 21 0.80 2.87 20.11
C ARG A 21 0.92 1.71 19.12
N ILE A 22 0.61 1.97 17.85
CA ILE A 22 0.69 1.01 16.76
C ILE A 22 1.94 1.37 15.97
N LYS A 23 2.72 0.39 15.52
CA LYS A 23 3.88 0.67 14.67
C LYS A 23 3.51 0.60 13.20
N PRO A 24 4.20 1.33 12.30
CA PRO A 24 3.99 1.17 10.87
C PRO A 24 4.18 -0.26 10.35
N THR A 25 5.07 -1.03 11.00
CA THR A 25 5.31 -2.46 10.75
C THR A 25 4.09 -3.36 10.95
N ASP A 26 3.14 -2.90 11.77
CA ASP A 26 1.94 -3.64 12.17
C ASP A 26 0.76 -3.33 11.23
N LEU A 27 0.93 -2.37 10.33
CA LEU A 27 -0.10 -1.95 9.40
C LEU A 27 -0.17 -2.90 8.20
N ILE A 28 -1.40 -3.08 7.70
CA ILE A 28 -1.66 -3.75 6.42
C ILE A 28 -1.83 -2.68 5.34
N CYS A 29 -1.17 -2.88 4.20
CA CYS A 29 -1.30 -2.02 3.04
C CYS A 29 -2.76 -2.01 2.58
N PRO A 30 -3.41 -0.84 2.47
CA PRO A 30 -4.77 -0.80 1.95
C PRO A 30 -4.76 -1.24 0.49
N LEU A 31 -5.73 -2.08 0.12
CA LEU A 31 -5.87 -2.64 -1.21
C LEU A 31 -7.09 -2.01 -1.89
N ASP A 32 -6.91 -0.80 -2.43
CA ASP A 32 -7.95 -0.15 -3.24
C ASP A 32 -7.87 -0.56 -4.72
N LEU A 33 -8.76 -0.03 -5.56
CA LEU A 33 -8.83 -0.36 -6.98
C LEU A 33 -7.55 -0.02 -7.76
N HIS A 34 -6.85 1.06 -7.42
CA HIS A 34 -5.61 1.47 -8.08
C HIS A 34 -4.45 0.60 -7.59
N VAL A 35 -4.32 0.45 -6.27
CA VAL A 35 -3.29 -0.37 -5.63
C VAL A 35 -3.40 -1.83 -6.08
N ASP A 36 -4.60 -2.42 -6.11
CA ASP A 36 -4.82 -3.80 -6.59
C ASP A 36 -4.35 -3.97 -8.05
N ARG A 37 -4.77 -3.07 -8.95
CA ARG A 37 -4.42 -3.14 -10.37
C ARG A 37 -2.92 -3.01 -10.60
N VAL A 38 -2.29 -2.02 -9.98
CA VAL A 38 -0.84 -1.78 -10.13
C VAL A 38 -0.06 -2.93 -9.51
N SER A 39 -0.43 -3.39 -8.31
CA SER A 39 0.24 -4.51 -7.63
C SER A 39 0.20 -5.79 -8.44
N ARG A 40 -0.91 -6.09 -9.13
CA ARG A 40 -1.02 -7.23 -10.05
C ARG A 40 -0.06 -7.11 -11.24
N LYS A 41 -0.01 -5.94 -11.86
CA LYS A 41 0.87 -5.70 -13.02
C LYS A 41 2.34 -5.79 -12.68
N LEU A 42 2.70 -5.36 -11.48
CA LEU A 42 4.04 -5.47 -10.94
C LEU A 42 4.35 -6.88 -10.37
N ASN A 43 3.40 -7.83 -10.47
CA ASN A 43 3.51 -9.17 -9.89
C ASN A 43 3.79 -9.19 -8.38
N LEU A 44 3.38 -8.15 -7.66
CA LEU A 44 3.47 -8.09 -6.20
C LEU A 44 2.40 -8.97 -5.54
N ILE A 45 1.26 -9.17 -6.20
CA ILE A 45 0.20 -10.09 -5.76
C ILE A 45 -0.18 -11.05 -6.89
N THR A 46 -0.49 -12.28 -6.52
CA THR A 46 -0.82 -13.36 -7.46
C THR A 46 -2.24 -13.88 -7.29
N ARG A 47 -2.82 -13.73 -6.09
CA ARG A 47 -4.20 -14.16 -5.79
C ARG A 47 -5.22 -13.42 -6.63
N LYS A 48 -6.16 -14.13 -7.25
CA LYS A 48 -7.21 -13.53 -8.09
C LYS A 48 -8.23 -12.72 -7.28
N GLN A 49 -8.54 -13.13 -6.05
CA GLN A 49 -9.51 -12.46 -5.19
C GLN A 49 -8.91 -11.13 -4.66
N THR A 50 -9.76 -10.11 -4.52
CA THR A 50 -9.41 -8.87 -3.82
C THR A 50 -10.03 -8.96 -2.43
N ASP A 51 -9.32 -9.61 -1.52
CA ASP A 51 -9.76 -9.90 -0.16
C ASP A 51 -8.67 -9.61 0.87
N TRP A 52 -8.95 -9.87 2.14
CA TRP A 52 -8.00 -9.70 3.23
C TRP A 52 -6.70 -10.48 3.01
N GLN A 53 -6.76 -11.69 2.45
CA GLN A 53 -5.58 -12.50 2.22
C GLN A 53 -4.66 -11.86 1.16
N THR A 54 -5.24 -11.21 0.15
CA THR A 54 -4.49 -10.46 -0.86
C THR A 54 -3.88 -9.18 -0.28
N ALA A 55 -4.55 -8.50 0.64
CA ALA A 55 -3.96 -7.35 1.35
C ALA A 55 -2.77 -7.76 2.22
N VAL A 56 -2.85 -8.93 2.89
CA VAL A 56 -1.73 -9.52 3.63
C VAL A 56 -0.61 -9.94 2.68
N GLU A 57 -0.92 -10.62 1.57
CA GLU A 57 0.08 -10.99 0.55
C GLU A 57 0.85 -9.77 0.05
N LEU A 58 0.14 -8.70 -0.32
CA LEU A 58 0.76 -7.44 -0.73
C LEU A 58 1.66 -6.89 0.35
N THR A 59 1.18 -6.81 1.59
CA THR A 59 1.94 -6.24 2.71
C THR A 59 3.23 -7.02 2.97
N GLU A 60 3.18 -8.35 2.94
CA GLU A 60 4.36 -9.19 3.11
C GLU A 60 5.37 -9.00 1.98
N ARG A 61 4.91 -8.84 0.74
CA ARG A 61 5.78 -8.52 -0.39
C ARG A 61 6.40 -7.13 -0.27
N LEU A 62 5.65 -6.16 0.22
CA LEU A 62 6.17 -4.81 0.49
C LEU A 62 7.17 -4.80 1.65
N ARG A 63 7.00 -5.69 2.63
CA ARG A 63 7.91 -5.90 3.77
C ARG A 63 9.30 -6.37 3.34
N GLU A 64 9.42 -7.06 2.20
CA GLU A 64 10.72 -7.45 1.63
C GLU A 64 11.55 -6.23 1.19
N PHE A 65 10.90 -5.11 0.81
CA PHE A 65 11.60 -3.87 0.41
C PHE A 65 11.88 -2.95 1.60
N ASP A 66 10.92 -2.82 2.52
CA ASP A 66 11.11 -2.10 3.78
C ASP A 66 10.34 -2.79 4.92
N PRO A 67 11.03 -3.55 5.79
CA PRO A 67 10.37 -4.24 6.88
C PRO A 67 9.94 -3.31 8.02
N ALA A 68 10.53 -2.11 8.12
CA ALA A 68 10.20 -1.14 9.15
C ALA A 68 8.94 -0.33 8.77
N ASP A 69 8.66 -0.22 7.47
CA ASP A 69 7.60 0.66 7.00
C ASP A 69 6.92 0.22 5.67
N PRO A 70 6.37 -1.00 5.60
CA PRO A 70 5.89 -1.59 4.35
C PRO A 70 4.71 -0.84 3.72
N VAL A 71 3.93 -0.11 4.51
CA VAL A 71 2.72 0.59 4.01
C VAL A 71 3.07 1.90 3.28
N LYS A 72 4.35 2.31 3.19
CA LYS A 72 4.72 3.57 2.53
C LYS A 72 4.47 3.53 1.04
N TYR A 73 4.59 2.33 0.48
CA TYR A 73 4.46 2.08 -0.94
C TYR A 73 3.02 2.22 -1.43
N ASP A 74 2.03 2.23 -0.53
CA ASP A 74 0.64 2.57 -0.87
C ASP A 74 0.55 3.88 -1.66
N PHE A 75 1.26 4.93 -1.21
CA PHE A 75 1.28 6.22 -1.90
C PHE A 75 1.82 6.10 -3.34
N ALA A 76 2.90 5.34 -3.52
CA ALA A 76 3.51 5.13 -4.83
C ALA A 76 2.63 4.26 -5.75
N LEU A 77 2.08 3.16 -5.24
CA LEU A 77 1.19 2.25 -5.99
C LEU A 77 -0.10 2.97 -6.42
N PHE A 78 -0.65 3.81 -5.54
CA PHE A 78 -1.78 4.66 -5.88
C PHE A 78 -1.41 5.72 -6.92
N GLY A 79 -0.29 6.42 -6.74
CA GLY A 79 0.20 7.44 -7.68
C GLY A 79 0.41 6.91 -9.09
N LEU A 80 1.06 5.74 -9.23
CA LEU A 80 1.22 5.04 -10.51
C LEU A 80 -0.14 4.68 -11.13
N GLY A 81 -1.15 4.38 -10.32
CA GLY A 81 -2.49 4.12 -10.81
C GLY A 81 -3.23 5.35 -11.37
N ILE A 82 -2.76 6.57 -11.07
CA ILE A 82 -3.35 7.85 -11.52
C ILE A 82 -2.57 8.46 -12.67
N GLU A 83 -1.25 8.63 -12.52
CA GLU A 83 -0.39 9.29 -13.52
C GLU A 83 -0.37 8.56 -14.84
N GLU A 84 -0.49 7.25 -14.73
CA GLU A 84 -0.22 6.31 -15.76
C GLU A 84 -1.60 5.74 -16.11
N ARG A 85 -2.02 5.75 -17.40
CA ARG A 85 -3.22 5.01 -17.86
C ARG A 85 -3.01 3.49 -17.74
N TRP A 86 -2.42 3.04 -16.66
CA TRP A 86 -2.07 1.69 -16.33
C TRP A 86 -3.35 0.93 -16.04
N GLY A 87 -3.95 0.44 -17.12
CA GLY A 87 -5.14 -0.40 -17.08
C GLY A 87 -6.10 -0.12 -18.23
N VAL A 88 -5.89 0.96 -18.98
CA VAL A 88 -6.61 1.23 -20.22
C VAL A 88 -5.74 0.74 -21.37
N GLN A 89 -5.85 -0.56 -21.67
CA GLN A 89 -5.52 -1.05 -23.01
C GLN A 89 -6.67 -0.61 -23.92
N PHE A 90 -6.40 0.27 -24.88
CA PHE A 90 -7.23 0.42 -26.08
C PHE A 90 -6.83 -0.66 -27.08
#